data_AF-D1J778-F1
#
_entry.id   AF-D1J778-F1
#
_cell.length_a   1.000
_cell.length_b   1.000
_cell.length_c   1.000
_cell.angle_alpha   90.00
_cell.angle_beta   90.00
_cell.angle_gamma   90.00
#
_symmetry.space_group_name_H-M   'P 1'
#
loop_
_entity.id
_entity.type
_entity.pdbx_description
1 polymer ?
#
loop_
_entity_poly.entity_id
_entity_poly.type
_entity_poly.pdbx_seq_one_letter_code
_entity_poly.pdbx_strand_id
1 'polypeptide(L)'
;MDFRTPSYLTNGKNFMNIIRRIFQRCGDHKPNPNFKEPKEMLAVKEVKRLQKLNQLKPVNYHFIIGSSTFLLKNEPLEEMLRERAQFFKREGKPITFWLVKSPEFLNSNQLSGIQDKLLKAGLSNVELTAIVSVDQSFITWLKLRLQNVAQGNFIALNGDILSPLASKLSAQ
;
A
#
# COMPACT_ATOMS: atom_id res chain seq x y z
N MET A 1 5.73 -8.08 36.74
CA MET A 1 6.20 -9.45 36.98
C MET A 1 5.60 -10.32 35.88
N ASP A 2 6.21 -10.28 34.70
CA ASP A 2 7.25 -11.21 34.23
C ASP A 2 6.63 -12.47 33.61
N PHE A 3 6.52 -12.55 32.28
CA PHE A 3 7.52 -13.03 31.30
C PHE A 3 7.87 -14.52 31.46
N ARG A 4 7.46 -15.34 30.46
CA ARG A 4 8.33 -16.16 29.58
C ARG A 4 7.55 -17.31 28.90
N THR A 5 7.66 -17.37 27.56
CA THR A 5 7.52 -18.59 26.74
C THR A 5 8.69 -19.56 27.05
N PRO A 6 8.63 -20.89 26.77
CA PRO A 6 8.85 -21.44 25.42
C PRO A 6 8.06 -22.76 25.15
N SER A 7 7.85 -23.24 23.92
CA SER A 7 8.90 -23.83 23.10
C SER A 7 8.32 -24.37 21.79
N TYR A 8 9.20 -24.37 20.79
CA TYR A 8 9.00 -24.72 19.41
C TYR A 8 8.92 -26.24 19.18
N LEU A 9 8.38 -26.61 18.01
CA LEU A 9 8.63 -27.86 17.28
C LEU A 9 8.20 -29.17 17.94
N THR A 10 7.05 -29.71 17.53
CA THR A 10 6.99 -31.12 17.13
C THR A 10 6.09 -31.34 15.92
N ASN A 11 6.75 -31.58 14.78
CA ASN A 11 6.34 -32.50 13.73
C ASN A 11 5.01 -32.25 13.00
N GLY A 12 5.10 -31.52 11.89
CA GLY A 12 4.15 -31.54 10.75
C GLY A 12 3.91 -32.91 10.10
N LYS A 13 4.42 -34.00 10.70
CA LYS A 13 4.09 -35.39 10.36
C LYS A 13 2.91 -35.94 11.18
N ASN A 14 2.53 -35.32 12.29
CA ASN A 14 1.49 -35.86 13.18
C ASN A 14 0.06 -35.50 12.73
N PHE A 15 -0.13 -34.33 12.10
CA PHE A 15 -1.43 -33.92 11.56
C PHE A 15 -1.86 -34.81 10.37
N MET A 16 -0.91 -35.19 9.50
CA MET A 16 -1.15 -36.11 8.38
C MET A 16 -1.49 -37.54 8.83
N ASN A 17 -1.01 -37.97 10.00
CA ASN A 17 -1.33 -39.29 10.56
C ASN A 17 -2.74 -39.33 11.20
N ILE A 18 -3.22 -38.21 11.73
CA ILE A 18 -4.59 -38.08 12.24
C ILE A 18 -5.60 -38.09 11.08
N ILE A 19 -5.31 -37.36 10.00
CA ILE A 19 -6.16 -37.34 8.79
C ILE A 19 -6.19 -38.73 8.11
N ARG A 20 -5.06 -39.46 8.06
CA ARG A 20 -5.01 -40.83 7.54
C ARG A 20 -5.84 -41.83 8.37
N ARG A 21 -5.88 -41.70 9.70
CA ARG A 21 -6.67 -42.59 10.56
C ARG A 21 -8.18 -42.36 10.45
N ILE A 22 -8.61 -41.13 10.19
CA ILE A 22 -10.04 -40.81 9.97
C ILE A 22 -10.52 -41.39 8.63
N PHE A 23 -9.63 -41.48 7.62
CA PHE A 23 -9.97 -41.95 6.28
C PHE A 23 -10.01 -43.48 6.09
N GLN A 24 -9.63 -44.28 7.10
CA GLN A 24 -9.60 -45.75 7.00
C GLN A 24 -10.89 -46.45 7.49
N ARG A 25 -11.90 -45.71 7.98
CA ARG A 25 -13.11 -46.30 8.58
C ARG A 25 -14.41 -46.14 7.81
N CYS A 26 -14.40 -45.47 6.66
CA CYS A 26 -15.57 -45.36 5.80
C CYS A 26 -15.22 -45.92 4.42
N GLY A 27 -15.92 -46.99 4.04
CA GLY A 27 -15.67 -47.74 2.81
C GLY A 27 -15.74 -46.89 1.54
N ASP A 28 -14.86 -47.25 0.62
CA ASP A 28 -14.91 -47.06 -0.83
C ASP A 28 -15.87 -46.00 -1.38
N HIS A 29 -15.57 -44.73 -1.11
CA HIS A 29 -15.96 -43.67 -2.03
C HIS A 29 -14.76 -43.34 -2.91
N LYS A 30 -14.88 -43.64 -4.22
CA LYS A 30 -13.93 -43.16 -5.23
C LYS A 30 -13.73 -41.65 -5.03
N PRO A 31 -12.48 -41.16 -4.98
CA PRO A 31 -12.23 -39.73 -4.84
C PRO A 31 -12.89 -39.00 -6.01
N ASN A 32 -13.67 -37.96 -5.69
CA ASN A 32 -14.26 -37.08 -6.71
C ASN A 32 -13.11 -36.52 -7.57
N PRO A 33 -13.10 -36.73 -8.90
CA PRO A 33 -12.02 -36.31 -9.78
C PRO A 33 -11.81 -34.79 -9.85
N ASN A 34 -12.66 -34.00 -9.18
CA ASN A 34 -12.56 -32.54 -9.09
C ASN A 34 -12.04 -31.99 -7.75
N PHE A 35 -11.51 -32.83 -6.84
CA PHE A 35 -10.87 -32.30 -5.63
C PHE A 35 -9.44 -31.83 -5.94
N LYS A 36 -9.32 -30.57 -6.36
CA LYS A 36 -8.03 -29.89 -6.56
C LYS A 36 -7.33 -29.68 -5.22
N GLU A 37 -6.08 -30.14 -5.10
CA GLU A 37 -5.27 -29.93 -3.90
C GLU A 37 -5.18 -28.44 -3.53
N PRO A 38 -5.02 -28.07 -2.25
CA PRO A 38 -4.94 -26.67 -1.79
C PRO A 38 -3.90 -25.80 -2.52
N LYS A 39 -2.88 -26.42 -3.13
CA LYS A 39 -1.82 -25.76 -3.91
C LYS A 39 -2.32 -25.24 -5.26
N GLU A 40 -3.22 -25.96 -5.93
CA GLU A 40 -3.78 -25.54 -7.22
C GLU A 40 -4.74 -24.36 -7.07
N MET A 41 -5.50 -24.30 -5.97
CA MET A 41 -6.35 -23.14 -5.68
C MET A 41 -5.53 -21.87 -5.40
N LEU A 42 -4.37 -21.98 -4.75
CA LEU A 42 -3.44 -20.87 -4.55
C LEU A 42 -2.88 -20.38 -5.88
N ALA A 43 -2.43 -21.29 -6.74
CA ALA A 43 -1.85 -20.99 -8.04
C ALA A 43 -2.85 -20.34 -9.01
N VAL A 44 -4.09 -20.85 -9.08
CA VAL A 44 -5.13 -20.28 -9.96
C VAL A 44 -5.56 -18.87 -9.51
N LYS A 45 -5.55 -18.60 -8.19
CA LYS A 45 -5.81 -17.26 -7.64
C LYS A 45 -4.70 -16.28 -8.00
N GLU A 46 -3.44 -16.73 -7.93
CA GLU A 46 -2.27 -15.96 -8.32
C GLU A 46 -2.30 -15.65 -9.83
N VAL A 47 -2.56 -16.64 -10.67
CA VAL A 47 -2.64 -16.48 -12.14
C VAL A 47 -3.76 -15.51 -12.54
N LYS A 48 -4.95 -15.59 -11.92
CA LYS A 48 -6.03 -14.60 -12.14
C LYS A 48 -5.64 -13.20 -11.68
N ARG A 49 -4.89 -13.08 -10.59
CA ARG A 49 -4.40 -11.79 -10.05
C ARG A 49 -3.38 -11.17 -11.01
N LEU A 50 -2.47 -11.98 -11.55
CA LEU A 50 -1.47 -11.58 -12.55
C LEU A 50 -2.10 -11.20 -13.89
N GLN A 51 -3.11 -11.94 -14.35
CA GLN A 51 -3.89 -11.56 -15.54
C GLN A 51 -4.64 -10.24 -15.35
N LYS A 52 -5.15 -9.97 -14.14
CA LYS A 52 -5.81 -8.71 -13.79
C LYS A 52 -4.83 -7.52 -13.71
N LEU A 53 -3.58 -7.77 -13.30
CA LEU A 53 -2.51 -6.76 -13.28
C LEU A 53 -2.15 -6.26 -14.69
N ASN A 54 -2.19 -7.14 -15.70
CA ASN A 54 -1.90 -6.80 -17.10
C ASN A 54 -3.01 -5.97 -17.80
N GLN A 55 -4.15 -5.74 -17.15
CA GLN A 55 -5.25 -4.90 -17.63
C GLN A 55 -5.36 -3.57 -16.87
N LEU A 56 -4.41 -3.28 -15.96
CA LEU A 56 -4.45 -2.04 -15.21
C LEU A 56 -4.09 -0.88 -16.12
N LYS A 57 -5.08 -0.02 -16.38
CA LYS A 57 -4.89 1.22 -17.10
C LYS A 57 -3.88 2.10 -16.33
N PRO A 58 -2.89 2.69 -17.00
CA PRO A 58 -1.97 3.62 -16.33
C PRO A 58 -2.77 4.81 -15.77
N VAL A 59 -2.50 5.16 -14.53
CA VAL A 59 -3.16 6.27 -13.82
C VAL A 59 -2.11 7.32 -13.44
N ASN A 60 -2.42 8.57 -13.75
CA ASN A 60 -1.59 9.71 -13.38
C ASN A 60 -1.91 10.12 -11.94
N TYR A 61 -0.89 10.10 -11.10
CA TYR A 61 -0.95 10.61 -9.75
C TYR A 61 -0.18 11.91 -9.65
N HIS A 62 -0.76 12.87 -8.96
CA HIS A 62 -0.18 14.14 -8.64
C HIS A 62 0.07 14.18 -7.13
N PHE A 63 1.17 14.78 -6.70
CA PHE A 63 1.47 14.85 -5.28
C PHE A 63 2.19 16.12 -4.90
N ILE A 64 2.04 16.49 -3.63
CA ILE A 64 2.98 17.36 -2.93
C ILE A 64 3.69 16.57 -1.84
N ILE A 65 4.93 16.93 -1.55
CA ILE A 65 5.74 16.31 -0.51
C ILE A 65 6.47 17.36 0.31
N GLY A 66 6.54 17.13 1.61
CA GLY A 66 7.28 17.96 2.55
C GLY A 66 7.63 17.19 3.81
N SER A 67 8.26 17.88 4.76
CA SER A 67 8.52 17.33 6.09
C SER A 67 7.20 16.90 6.75
N SER A 68 7.18 15.71 7.36
CA SER A 68 6.06 15.21 8.15
C SER A 68 5.69 16.20 9.26
N THR A 69 6.67 16.83 9.92
CA THR A 69 6.38 17.81 10.97
C THR A 69 5.67 19.05 10.43
N PHE A 70 6.02 19.49 9.22
CA PHE A 70 5.38 20.63 8.56
C PHE A 70 3.95 20.31 8.13
N LEU A 71 3.73 19.14 7.52
CA LEU A 71 2.41 18.76 7.01
C LEU A 71 1.44 18.32 8.12
N LEU A 72 1.91 17.64 9.16
CA LEU A 72 1.05 17.05 10.19
C LEU A 72 0.77 17.99 11.36
N LYS A 73 1.61 19.00 11.62
CA LYS A 73 1.38 19.96 12.71
C LYS A 73 0.63 21.22 12.27
N ASN A 74 0.34 21.36 10.98
CA ASN A 74 -0.32 22.54 10.45
C ASN A 74 -1.84 22.37 10.52
N GLU A 75 -2.45 22.95 11.56
CA GLU A 75 -3.88 22.85 11.84
C GLU A 75 -4.78 23.28 10.65
N PRO A 76 -4.48 24.38 9.93
CA PRO A 76 -5.19 24.74 8.70
C PRO A 76 -5.22 23.65 7.63
N LEU A 77 -4.13 22.89 7.46
CA LEU A 77 -4.08 21.82 6.45
C LEU A 77 -4.91 20.62 6.89
N GLU A 78 -4.87 20.26 8.17
CA GLU A 78 -5.67 19.17 8.72
C GLU A 78 -7.17 19.45 8.54
N GLU A 79 -7.64 20.65 8.92
CA GLU A 79 -9.04 21.05 8.75
C GLU A 79 -9.45 21.00 7.27
N MET A 80 -8.63 21.54 6.37
CA MET A 80 -8.91 21.49 4.93
C MET A 80 -9.09 20.07 4.40
N LEU A 81 -8.25 19.13 4.83
CA LEU A 81 -8.35 17.73 4.41
C LEU A 81 -9.57 17.04 5.03
N ARG A 82 -9.89 17.37 6.29
CA ARG A 82 -11.07 16.87 7.02
C ARG A 82 -12.37 17.34 6.37
N GLU A 83 -12.52 18.65 6.12
CA GLU A 83 -13.68 19.22 5.44
C GLU A 83 -13.86 18.62 4.04
N ARG A 84 -12.76 18.47 3.29
CA ARG A 84 -12.81 17.82 1.97
C ARG A 84 -13.27 16.38 2.11
N ALA A 85 -12.71 15.58 3.02
CA ALA A 85 -13.15 14.20 3.24
C ALA A 85 -14.64 14.11 3.61
N GLN A 86 -15.13 15.03 4.44
CA GLN A 86 -16.55 15.13 4.78
C GLN A 86 -17.40 15.49 3.55
N PHE A 87 -16.94 16.41 2.70
CA PHE A 87 -17.63 16.74 1.44
C PHE A 87 -17.79 15.50 0.55
N PHE A 88 -16.72 14.72 0.31
CA PHE A 88 -16.81 13.48 -0.47
C PHE A 88 -17.80 12.49 0.14
N LYS A 89 -17.78 12.35 1.48
CA LYS A 89 -18.73 11.50 2.21
C LYS A 89 -20.18 11.95 2.05
N ARG A 90 -20.45 13.26 2.17
CA ARG A 90 -21.80 13.84 2.01
C ARG A 90 -22.33 13.67 0.59
N GLU A 91 -21.45 13.82 -0.40
CA GLU A 91 -21.77 13.72 -1.82
C GLU A 91 -21.82 12.29 -2.36
N GLY A 92 -21.47 11.29 -1.53
CA GLY A 92 -21.37 9.89 -1.96
C GLY A 92 -20.26 9.64 -3.01
N LYS A 93 -19.26 10.51 -3.08
CA LYS A 93 -18.15 10.42 -4.03
C LYS A 93 -16.99 9.61 -3.45
N PRO A 94 -16.28 8.78 -4.25
CA PRO A 94 -15.11 8.07 -3.77
C PRO A 94 -13.97 9.04 -3.45
N ILE A 95 -13.24 8.79 -2.37
CA ILE A 95 -12.07 9.58 -2.00
C ILE A 95 -10.98 9.40 -3.05
N THR A 96 -10.47 10.52 -3.59
CA THR A 96 -9.46 10.54 -4.66
C THR A 96 -8.09 11.04 -4.19
N PHE A 97 -7.92 11.28 -2.89
CA PHE A 97 -6.69 11.80 -2.31
C PHE A 97 -6.32 11.05 -1.02
N TRP A 98 -5.03 10.97 -0.73
CA TRP A 98 -4.48 10.21 0.38
C TRP A 98 -3.26 10.91 0.97
N LEU A 99 -3.06 10.70 2.27
CA LEU A 99 -1.86 11.10 3.00
C LEU A 99 -0.96 9.88 3.17
N VAL A 100 0.26 9.94 2.64
CA VAL A 100 1.22 8.82 2.66
C VAL A 100 2.47 9.26 3.42
N LYS A 101 2.71 8.64 4.57
CA LYS A 101 3.96 8.82 5.32
C LYS A 101 5.06 7.98 4.69
N SER A 102 6.29 8.50 4.65
CA SER A 102 7.47 7.82 4.09
C SER A 102 7.17 7.12 2.75
N PRO A 103 6.72 7.86 1.72
CA PRO A 103 6.24 7.27 0.48
C PRO A 103 7.33 6.45 -0.24
N GLU A 104 7.01 5.20 -0.55
CA GLU A 104 7.97 4.27 -1.19
C GLU A 104 8.23 4.63 -2.66
N PHE A 105 7.26 5.25 -3.32
CA PHE A 105 7.36 5.66 -4.73
C PHE A 105 8.48 6.69 -4.99
N LEU A 106 9.00 7.38 -3.97
CA LEU A 106 10.13 8.30 -4.11
C LEU A 106 11.41 7.64 -4.62
N ASN A 107 11.57 6.33 -4.44
CA ASN A 107 12.75 5.61 -4.92
C ASN A 107 12.65 5.23 -6.40
N SER A 108 11.56 5.62 -7.08
CA SER A 108 11.37 5.36 -8.51
C SER A 108 12.25 6.26 -9.38
N ASN A 109 12.62 5.76 -10.55
CA ASN A 109 13.45 6.51 -11.50
C ASN A 109 12.71 7.74 -12.04
N GLN A 110 11.38 7.70 -12.09
CA GLN A 110 10.51 8.81 -12.50
C GLN A 110 10.69 10.07 -11.63
N LEU A 111 11.17 9.92 -10.38
CA LEU A 111 11.17 10.99 -9.39
C LEU A 111 12.58 11.41 -8.92
N SER A 112 13.63 10.97 -9.62
CA SER A 112 15.03 11.33 -9.33
C SER A 112 15.23 12.84 -9.17
N GLY A 113 14.69 13.65 -10.08
CA GLY A 113 14.80 15.11 -10.00
C GLY A 113 14.08 15.74 -8.79
N ILE A 114 13.06 15.08 -8.23
CA ILE A 114 12.40 15.52 -6.98
C ILE A 114 13.22 15.09 -5.78
N GLN A 115 13.76 13.87 -5.79
CA GLN A 115 14.67 13.39 -4.76
C GLN A 115 15.87 14.31 -4.60
N ASP A 116 16.50 14.73 -5.71
CA ASP A 116 17.61 15.69 -5.69
C ASP A 116 17.23 17.04 -5.07
N LYS A 117 16.02 17.55 -5.36
CA LYS A 117 15.51 18.79 -4.75
C LYS A 117 15.34 18.64 -3.25
N LEU A 118 14.83 17.50 -2.80
CA LEU A 118 14.65 17.20 -1.37
C LEU A 118 16.00 17.08 -0.65
N LEU A 119 16.99 16.44 -1.28
CA LEU A 119 18.36 16.34 -0.76
C LEU A 119 19.01 17.72 -0.64
N LYS A 120 18.90 18.56 -1.69
CA LYS A 120 19.42 19.94 -1.69
C LYS A 120 18.74 20.82 -0.64
N ALA A 121 17.48 20.55 -0.31
CA ALA A 121 16.73 21.23 0.75
C ALA A 121 17.08 20.74 2.17
N GLY A 122 18.01 19.78 2.32
CA GLY A 122 18.42 19.24 3.62
C GLY A 122 17.41 18.29 4.26
N LEU A 123 16.47 17.74 3.50
CA LEU A 123 15.41 16.86 4.00
C LEU A 123 15.78 15.37 4.00
N SER A 124 17.06 15.03 3.79
CA SER A 124 17.53 13.63 3.71
C SER A 124 17.32 12.84 5.01
N ASN A 125 17.48 13.50 6.16
CA ASN A 125 17.39 12.88 7.49
C ASN A 125 16.04 13.10 8.17
N VAL A 126 15.06 13.65 7.45
CA VAL A 126 13.75 14.03 7.99
C VAL A 126 12.70 13.09 7.43
N GLU A 127 11.73 12.71 8.26
CA GLU A 127 10.58 11.94 7.78
C GLU A 127 9.78 12.79 6.80
N LEU A 128 9.52 12.24 5.62
CA LEU A 128 8.75 12.90 4.57
C LEU A 128 7.32 12.37 4.54
N THR A 129 6.37 13.27 4.35
CA THR A 129 4.97 12.93 4.11
C THR A 129 4.55 13.52 2.77
N ALA A 130 3.80 12.74 1.99
CA ALA A 130 3.21 13.18 0.74
C ALA A 130 1.68 13.20 0.82
N ILE A 131 1.08 14.19 0.17
CA ILE A 131 -0.35 14.19 -0.16
C ILE A 131 -0.44 13.84 -1.63
N VAL A 132 -1.06 12.70 -1.92
CA VAL A 132 -1.19 12.12 -3.26
C VAL A 132 -2.65 12.20 -3.69
N SER A 133 -2.91 12.57 -4.93
CA SER A 133 -4.26 12.68 -5.49
C SER A 133 -4.26 12.37 -6.98
N VAL A 134 -5.39 11.86 -7.48
CA VAL A 134 -5.64 11.74 -8.93
C VAL A 134 -6.04 13.10 -9.53
N ASP A 135 -6.60 13.99 -8.72
CA ASP A 135 -7.00 15.35 -9.11
C ASP A 135 -5.79 16.31 -9.07
N GLN A 136 -5.30 16.70 -10.26
CA GLN A 136 -4.21 17.66 -10.43
C GLN A 136 -4.55 19.06 -9.88
N SER A 137 -5.79 19.50 -10.06
CA SER A 137 -6.23 20.84 -9.64
C SER A 137 -6.13 20.98 -8.13
N PHE A 138 -6.52 19.92 -7.40
CA PHE A 138 -6.38 19.86 -5.94
C PHE A 138 -4.92 19.97 -5.48
N ILE A 139 -4.00 19.25 -6.12
CA ILE A 139 -2.56 19.29 -5.77
C ILE A 139 -1.95 20.67 -6.08
N THR A 140 -2.33 21.27 -7.21
CA THR A 140 -1.88 22.61 -7.59
C THR A 140 -2.38 23.66 -6.59
N TRP A 141 -3.65 23.54 -6.19
CA TRP A 141 -4.27 24.41 -5.17
C TRP A 141 -3.60 24.26 -3.80
N LEU A 142 -3.18 23.05 -3.42
CA LEU A 142 -2.40 22.82 -2.20
C LEU A 142 -1.02 23.46 -2.30
N LYS A 143 -0.33 23.33 -3.44
CA LYS A 143 0.99 23.94 -3.66
C LYS A 143 0.97 25.47 -3.52
N LEU A 144 -0.10 26.13 -3.95
CA LEU A 144 -0.23 27.59 -3.81
C LEU A 144 -0.33 28.04 -2.34
N ARG A 145 -0.88 27.20 -1.44
CA ARG A 145 -0.99 27.50 -0.01
C ARG A 145 0.24 27.06 0.77
N LEU A 146 0.83 25.95 0.36
CA LEU A 146 1.98 25.35 1.01
C LEU A 146 3.24 25.72 0.22
N GLN A 147 3.88 26.81 0.60
CA GLN A 147 5.05 27.30 -0.12
C GLN A 147 6.24 26.33 -0.01
N ASN A 148 6.48 25.77 1.17
CA ASN A 148 7.63 24.92 1.50
C ASN A 148 7.43 23.42 1.22
N VAL A 149 6.77 23.09 0.12
CA VAL A 149 6.60 21.70 -0.35
C VAL A 149 7.09 21.54 -1.78
N ALA A 150 7.62 20.37 -2.13
CA ALA A 150 7.90 20.02 -3.51
C ALA A 150 6.63 19.44 -4.16
N GLN A 151 6.39 19.76 -5.43
CA GLN A 151 5.30 19.20 -6.23
C GLN A 151 5.87 18.25 -7.28
N GLY A 152 5.15 17.15 -7.54
CA GLY A 152 5.48 16.20 -8.57
C GLY A 152 4.26 15.48 -9.14
N ASN A 153 4.53 14.65 -10.13
CA ASN A 153 3.58 13.71 -10.70
C ASN A 153 4.33 12.44 -11.11
N PHE A 154 3.60 11.33 -11.14
CA PHE A 154 4.11 10.07 -11.65
C PHE A 154 2.98 9.24 -12.24
N ILE A 155 3.34 8.30 -13.09
CA ILE A 155 2.40 7.32 -13.62
C ILE A 155 2.57 6.07 -12.78
N ALA A 156 1.48 5.62 -12.15
CA ALA A 156 1.46 4.36 -11.41
C ALA A 156 0.81 3.26 -12.26
N LEU A 157 1.03 2.01 -11.83
CA LEU A 157 0.59 0.81 -12.54
C LEU A 157 1.36 0.59 -13.87
N ASN A 158 2.45 1.33 -14.07
CA ASN A 158 3.55 0.95 -14.94
C ASN A 158 4.63 0.27 -14.08
N GLY A 159 5.46 -0.60 -14.66
CA GLY A 159 6.31 -1.52 -13.89
C GLY A 159 7.20 -0.93 -12.78
N ASP A 160 7.52 0.38 -12.83
CA ASP A 160 8.38 1.07 -11.85
C ASP A 160 7.65 1.38 -10.53
N ILE A 161 6.34 1.65 -10.58
CA ILE A 161 5.52 1.97 -9.40
C ILE A 161 4.24 1.14 -9.40
N LEU A 162 4.30 -0.01 -8.71
CA LEU A 162 3.15 -0.92 -8.58
C LEU A 162 2.16 -0.47 -7.50
N SER A 163 2.65 0.16 -6.43
CA SER A 163 1.83 0.62 -5.30
C SER A 163 2.04 2.12 -5.05
N PRO A 164 1.18 3.00 -5.62
CA PRO A 164 1.31 4.45 -5.50
C PRO A 164 1.12 4.97 -4.06
N LEU A 165 0.50 4.17 -3.19
CA LEU A 165 0.16 4.54 -1.81
C LEU A 165 0.98 3.76 -0.78
N ALA A 166 2.03 3.04 -1.21
CA ALA A 166 2.89 2.31 -0.29
C ALA A 166 3.71 3.29 0.57
N SER A 167 3.66 3.02 1.88
CA SER A 167 4.49 3.67 2.90
C SER A 167 5.57 2.70 3.36
N LYS A 168 6.81 3.17 3.50
CA LYS A 168 7.82 2.42 4.25
C LYS A 168 7.40 2.40 5.73
N LEU A 169 7.13 1.22 6.27
CA LEU A 169 7.01 1.04 7.72
C LEU A 169 8.40 1.23 8.30
N SER A 170 8.64 2.35 9.00
CA SER A 170 9.77 2.44 9.90
C SER A 170 9.52 1.44 11.03
N ALA A 171 10.24 0.33 11.03
CA ALA A 171 10.37 -0.49 12.22
C ALA A 171 11.03 0.39 13.29
N GLN A 172 10.23 0.82 14.27
CA GLN A 172 10.72 1.37 15.53
C GLN A 172 10.84 0.24 16.53
#